data_AF-A0A8D2L0G6-F1
#
_entry.id   AF-A0A8D2L0G6-F1
#
_cell.length_a   1.000
_cell.length_b   1.000
_cell.length_c   1.000
_cell.angle_alpha   90.00
_cell.angle_beta   90.00
_cell.angle_gamma   90.00
#
_symmetry.space_group_name_H-M   'P 1'
#
loop_
_entity.id
_entity.type
_entity.pdbx_description
1 polymer ?
#
loop_
_entity_poly.entity_id
_entity_poly.type
_entity_poly.pdbx_seq_one_letter_code
_entity_poly.pdbx_strand_id
1 'polypeptide(L)'
;MEMRSSFLLHMLRDCFKNVTWLLSITKVLGKAGLLVMDSIPQTPYFWAIHLTEECHQNMQKLFAALAEVESELPFLASQDIQRGTRCLAECIVGDEGSAWNRCWVLDKVENLAVVFFVDFGHSHTVPLHALRKLDKDEFWAISPLAQPFMLQEGVFPPQVMMRQILEGEVFGPSPREAHILMFAPKVG
;
A
#
# COMPACT_ATOMS: atom_id res chain seq x y z
N MET A 1 9.39 0.70 -4.06
CA MET A 1 8.80 0.59 -5.42
C MET A 1 8.47 2.00 -5.91
N GLU A 2 8.80 2.37 -7.16
CA GLU A 2 8.38 3.67 -7.69
C GLU A 2 6.88 3.67 -8.03
N MET A 3 6.15 4.69 -7.55
CA MET A 3 4.72 4.90 -7.86
C MET A 3 4.47 5.09 -9.35
N ARG A 4 5.50 5.52 -10.08
CA ARG A 4 5.48 5.93 -11.48
C ARG A 4 5.78 4.82 -12.49
N SER A 5 5.87 3.59 -12.00
CA SER A 5 6.32 2.47 -12.83
C SER A 5 5.13 1.64 -13.27
N SER A 6 5.08 1.27 -14.54
CA SER A 6 4.20 0.20 -15.02
C SER A 6 4.40 -1.10 -14.23
N PHE A 7 5.57 -1.27 -13.61
CA PHE A 7 5.86 -2.36 -12.68
C PHE A 7 4.86 -2.44 -11.53
N LEU A 8 4.39 -1.31 -10.97
CA LEU A 8 3.39 -1.30 -9.91
C LEU A 8 2.09 -1.95 -10.37
N LEU A 9 1.60 -1.58 -11.56
CA LEU A 9 0.38 -2.15 -12.12
C LEU A 9 0.50 -3.65 -12.42
N HIS A 10 1.65 -4.08 -12.96
CA HIS A 10 1.90 -5.50 -13.20
C HIS A 10 1.97 -6.27 -11.89
N MET A 11 2.72 -5.76 -10.90
CA MET A 11 2.80 -6.36 -9.57
C MET A 11 1.43 -6.47 -8.91
N LEU A 12 0.63 -5.40 -8.91
CA LEU A 12 -0.72 -5.43 -8.33
C LEU A 12 -1.64 -6.40 -9.08
N ARG A 13 -1.51 -6.50 -10.40
CA ARG A 13 -2.28 -7.48 -11.20
C ARG A 13 -1.87 -8.90 -10.87
N ASP A 14 -0.59 -9.19 -10.75
CA ASP A 14 -0.10 -10.52 -10.38
C ASP A 14 -0.49 -10.85 -8.93
N CYS A 15 -0.41 -9.85 -8.04
CA CYS A 15 -0.68 -9.98 -6.62
C CYS A 15 -2.16 -10.08 -6.27
N PHE A 16 -3.06 -9.43 -7.00
CA PHE A 16 -4.50 -9.41 -6.66
C PHE A 16 -5.38 -10.07 -7.72
N LYS A 17 -4.82 -10.46 -8.87
CA LYS A 17 -5.54 -10.99 -10.06
C LYS A 17 -6.58 -10.02 -10.65
N ASN A 18 -6.80 -8.87 -10.00
CA ASN A 18 -7.74 -7.83 -10.37
C ASN A 18 -7.16 -6.46 -9.97
N VAL A 19 -7.19 -5.51 -10.90
CA VAL A 19 -6.75 -4.11 -10.72
C VAL A 19 -7.81 -3.10 -11.13
N THR A 20 -9.07 -3.51 -11.34
CA THR A 20 -10.15 -2.58 -11.71
C THR A 20 -10.45 -1.56 -10.60
N TRP A 21 -10.12 -1.89 -9.35
CA TRP A 21 -10.22 -1.01 -8.20
C TRP A 21 -9.29 0.21 -8.31
N LEU A 22 -8.06 0.07 -8.82
CA LEU A 22 -7.14 1.20 -9.10
C LEU A 22 -7.71 2.16 -10.14
N LEU A 23 -8.52 1.63 -11.06
CA LEU A 23 -9.12 2.37 -12.17
C LEU A 23 -10.54 2.84 -11.87
N SER A 24 -11.09 2.51 -10.69
CA SER A 24 -12.42 2.94 -10.23
C SER A 24 -12.38 4.38 -9.71
N ILE A 25 -11.79 5.25 -10.52
CA ILE A 25 -11.52 6.66 -10.26
C ILE A 25 -12.79 7.39 -9.83
N THR A 26 -13.94 7.02 -10.41
CA THR A 26 -15.24 7.65 -10.14
C THR A 26 -15.69 7.53 -8.67
N LYS A 27 -15.23 6.52 -7.93
CA LYS A 27 -15.52 6.38 -6.50
C LYS A 27 -14.74 7.37 -5.62
N VAL A 28 -13.70 7.99 -6.16
CA VAL A 28 -12.72 8.77 -5.40
C VAL A 28 -12.75 10.26 -5.77
N LEU A 29 -13.46 10.65 -6.84
CA LEU A 29 -13.57 12.04 -7.28
C LEU A 29 -14.32 12.93 -6.29
N GLY A 30 -13.89 14.18 -6.20
CA GLY A 30 -14.48 15.20 -5.34
C GLY A 30 -13.81 15.30 -3.97
N LYS A 31 -14.56 15.74 -2.97
CA LYS A 31 -14.04 15.96 -1.62
C LYS A 31 -13.56 14.64 -1.00
N ALA A 32 -12.33 14.63 -0.51
CA ALA A 32 -11.69 13.45 0.07
C ALA A 32 -10.91 13.81 1.33
N GLY A 33 -10.94 12.89 2.30
CA GLY A 33 -9.95 12.80 3.37
C GLY A 33 -8.95 11.69 3.04
N LEU A 34 -7.66 12.01 3.04
CA LEU A 34 -6.59 11.07 2.69
C LEU A 34 -5.64 10.91 3.89
N LEU A 35 -5.54 9.70 4.43
CA LEU A 35 -4.52 9.37 5.42
C LEU A 35 -3.22 9.00 4.70
N VAL A 36 -2.20 9.85 4.81
CA VAL A 36 -0.91 9.64 4.16
C VAL A 36 -0.16 8.50 4.85
N MET A 37 0.23 7.48 4.08
CA MET A 37 0.97 6.32 4.57
C MET A 37 2.45 6.39 4.26
N ASP A 38 2.82 6.98 3.13
CA ASP A 38 4.20 7.21 2.74
C ASP A 38 4.28 8.38 1.76
N SER A 39 5.42 9.07 1.70
CA SER A 39 5.63 10.20 0.81
C SER A 39 7.08 10.26 0.36
N ILE A 40 7.32 10.58 -0.90
CA ILE A 40 8.68 10.75 -1.41
C ILE A 40 9.07 12.23 -1.27
N PRO A 41 10.08 12.57 -0.44
CA PRO A 41 10.50 13.95 -0.24
C PRO A 41 10.84 14.64 -1.56
N GLN A 42 10.52 15.94 -1.66
CA GLN A 42 10.80 16.78 -2.84
C GLN A 42 10.09 16.33 -4.14
N THR A 43 9.09 15.46 -4.04
CA THR A 43 8.23 15.08 -5.16
C THR A 43 6.77 15.33 -4.79
N PRO A 44 5.85 15.43 -5.76
CA PRO A 44 4.43 15.59 -5.45
C PRO A 44 3.77 14.25 -5.07
N TYR A 45 4.50 13.12 -5.08
CA TYR A 45 3.92 11.79 -4.99
C TYR A 45 3.87 11.26 -3.56
N PHE A 46 2.74 10.66 -3.21
CA PHE A 46 2.52 10.05 -1.90
C PHE A 46 1.55 8.87 -2.01
N TRP A 47 1.63 7.95 -1.05
CA TRP A 47 0.66 6.89 -0.85
C TRP A 47 -0.32 7.31 0.22
N ALA A 48 -1.60 7.09 -0.01
CA ALA A 48 -2.61 7.36 0.99
C ALA A 48 -3.77 6.37 0.95
N ILE A 49 -4.42 6.26 2.10
CA ILE A 49 -5.69 5.56 2.29
C ILE A 49 -6.82 6.59 2.14
N HIS A 50 -7.78 6.31 1.26
CA HIS A 50 -8.96 7.14 1.11
C HIS A 50 -9.97 6.87 2.24
N LEU A 51 -10.25 7.87 3.05
CA LEU A 51 -11.09 7.76 4.25
C LEU A 51 -12.58 7.74 3.88
N THR A 52 -13.07 6.57 3.50
CA THR A 52 -14.49 6.28 3.25
C THR A 52 -14.99 5.20 4.19
N GLU A 53 -16.31 5.09 4.33
CA GLU A 53 -16.94 4.00 5.09
C GLU A 53 -16.59 2.61 4.50
N GLU A 54 -16.60 2.48 3.17
CA GLU A 54 -16.20 1.24 2.48
C GLU A 54 -14.75 0.86 2.83
N CYS A 55 -13.83 1.84 2.82
CA CYS A 55 -12.44 1.61 3.17
C CYS A 55 -12.29 1.21 4.65
N HIS A 56 -13.00 1.88 5.55
CA HIS A 56 -12.99 1.55 6.98
C HIS A 56 -13.47 0.11 7.23
N GLN A 57 -14.57 -0.29 6.61
CA GLN A 57 -15.08 -1.67 6.72
C GLN A 57 -14.09 -2.69 6.17
N ASN A 58 -13.45 -2.40 5.03
CA ASN A 58 -12.44 -3.28 4.43
C ASN A 58 -11.19 -3.40 5.32
N MET A 59 -10.74 -2.29 5.90
CA MET A 59 -9.63 -2.24 6.85
C MET A 59 -9.92 -3.11 8.08
N GLN A 60 -11.10 -2.94 8.69
CA GLN A 60 -11.52 -3.73 9.85
C GLN A 60 -11.59 -5.23 9.51
N LYS A 61 -12.23 -5.60 8.40
CA LYS A 61 -12.33 -7.00 7.96
C LYS A 61 -10.97 -7.63 7.73
N LEU A 62 -10.08 -6.92 7.03
CA LEU A 62 -8.74 -7.42 6.72
C LEU A 62 -7.91 -7.64 7.97
N PHE A 63 -7.77 -6.60 8.80
CA PHE A 63 -6.89 -6.69 9.97
C PHE A 63 -7.45 -7.60 11.06
N ALA A 64 -8.77 -7.69 11.22
CA ALA A 64 -9.37 -8.69 12.12
C ALA A 64 -9.06 -10.11 11.64
N ALA A 65 -9.24 -10.40 10.35
CA ALA A 65 -8.95 -11.72 9.79
C ALA A 65 -7.46 -12.08 9.89
N LEU A 66 -6.55 -11.11 9.73
CA LEU A 66 -5.12 -11.33 9.93
C LEU A 66 -4.78 -11.61 11.39
N ALA A 67 -5.30 -10.81 12.32
CA ALA A 67 -5.05 -10.96 13.75
C ALA A 67 -5.51 -12.33 14.30
N GLU A 68 -6.56 -12.91 13.71
CA GLU A 68 -7.06 -14.24 14.07
C GLU A 68 -6.09 -15.39 13.72
N VAL A 69 -5.25 -15.22 12.69
CA VAL A 69 -4.43 -16.31 12.14
C VAL A 69 -2.93 -16.05 12.21
N GLU A 70 -2.50 -14.80 12.41
CA GLU A 70 -1.09 -14.40 12.25
C GLU A 70 -0.14 -15.20 13.12
N SER A 71 -0.54 -15.56 14.35
CA SER A 71 0.27 -16.34 15.30
C SER A 71 0.50 -17.78 14.85
N GLU A 72 -0.47 -18.36 14.15
CA GLU A 72 -0.49 -19.77 13.73
C GLU A 72 0.09 -19.98 12.33
N LEU A 73 0.19 -18.92 11.52
CA LEU A 73 0.73 -19.03 10.17
C LEU A 73 2.23 -19.39 10.21
N PRO A 74 2.65 -20.43 9.45
CA PRO A 74 4.04 -20.86 9.47
C PRO A 74 4.96 -19.85 8.79
N PHE A 75 6.21 -19.81 9.22
CA PHE A 75 7.28 -19.12 8.51
C PHE A 75 7.52 -19.77 7.13
N LEU A 76 7.88 -18.95 6.15
CA LEU A 76 8.27 -19.42 4.83
C LEU A 76 9.69 -20.00 4.87
N ALA A 77 9.89 -21.13 4.20
CA ALA A 77 11.22 -21.65 4.01
C ALA A 77 11.97 -20.82 2.96
N SER A 78 13.27 -20.59 3.15
CA SER A 78 14.08 -19.72 2.30
C SER A 78 14.01 -20.08 0.80
N GLN A 79 13.87 -21.35 0.46
CA GLN A 79 13.75 -21.84 -0.91
C GLN A 79 12.40 -21.50 -1.58
N ASP A 80 11.34 -21.30 -0.79
CA ASP A 80 9.99 -20.98 -1.29
C ASP A 80 9.78 -19.47 -1.48
N ILE A 81 10.72 -18.65 -0.98
CA ILE A 81 10.70 -17.20 -1.13
C ILE A 81 11.36 -16.83 -2.46
N GLN A 82 10.56 -16.21 -3.33
CA GLN A 82 10.97 -15.68 -4.62
C GLN A 82 10.20 -14.40 -4.92
N ARG A 83 10.62 -13.67 -5.96
CA ARG A 83 9.83 -12.54 -6.47
C ARG A 83 8.41 -13.01 -6.79
N GLY A 84 7.44 -12.30 -6.26
CA GLY A 84 6.03 -12.63 -6.39
C GLY A 84 5.43 -13.47 -5.27
N THR A 85 6.22 -13.84 -4.26
CA THR A 85 5.67 -14.50 -3.08
C THR A 85 4.79 -13.54 -2.27
N ARG A 86 3.54 -13.95 -2.07
CA ARG A 86 2.59 -13.37 -1.11
C ARG A 86 2.94 -13.84 0.31
N CYS A 87 3.08 -12.92 1.25
CA CYS A 87 3.54 -13.22 2.61
C CYS A 87 3.03 -12.21 3.63
N LEU A 88 3.33 -12.46 4.90
CA LEU A 88 3.28 -11.47 5.97
C LEU A 88 4.69 -11.11 6.41
N ALA A 89 4.87 -9.85 6.80
CA ALA A 89 6.02 -9.37 7.55
C ALA A 89 5.55 -8.38 8.62
N GLU A 90 6.33 -8.22 9.67
CA GLU A 90 6.06 -7.18 10.68
C GLU A 90 6.44 -5.79 10.15
N CYS A 91 5.55 -4.83 10.38
CA CYS A 91 5.78 -3.42 10.13
C CYS A 91 5.43 -2.63 11.37
N ILE A 92 6.23 -1.60 11.70
CA ILE A 92 5.89 -0.67 12.76
C ILE A 92 4.73 0.20 12.28
N VAL A 93 3.58 0.07 12.95
CA VAL A 93 2.36 0.83 12.66
C VAL A 93 2.11 1.82 13.78
N GLY A 94 3.05 2.74 13.97
CA GLY A 94 2.90 3.89 14.86
C GLY A 94 3.48 3.62 16.21
N ASP A 95 2.89 4.25 17.21
CA ASP A 95 3.41 4.17 18.58
C ASP A 95 3.00 2.87 19.28
N GLU A 96 2.03 2.13 18.70
CA GLU A 96 1.50 0.85 19.20
C GLU A 96 2.43 -0.35 18.92
N GLY A 97 3.54 -0.16 18.20
CA GLY A 97 4.52 -1.19 17.89
C GLY A 97 4.36 -1.83 16.51
N SER A 98 4.86 -3.07 16.37
CA SER A 98 4.79 -3.83 15.12
C SER A 98 3.52 -4.67 15.01
N ALA A 99 3.02 -4.82 13.79
CA ALA A 99 1.92 -5.74 13.46
C ALA A 99 2.24 -6.51 12.17
N TRP A 100 1.67 -7.70 12.00
CA TRP A 100 1.83 -8.48 10.77
C TRP A 100 0.98 -7.90 9.64
N ASN A 101 1.61 -7.65 8.50
CA ASN A 101 0.98 -6.97 7.38
C ASN A 101 1.24 -7.68 6.06
N ARG A 102 0.28 -7.55 5.14
CA ARG A 102 0.38 -8.15 3.80
C ARG A 102 1.58 -7.60 3.05
N CYS A 103 2.38 -8.52 2.54
CA CYS A 103 3.61 -8.23 1.83
C CYS A 103 3.68 -8.96 0.51
N TRP A 104 4.25 -8.28 -0.48
CA TRP A 104 4.64 -8.88 -1.75
C TRP A 104 6.16 -8.81 -1.91
N VAL A 105 6.80 -9.96 -2.17
CA VAL A 105 8.26 -10.00 -2.38
C VAL A 105 8.59 -9.40 -3.74
N LEU A 106 9.29 -8.27 -3.74
CA LEU A 106 9.79 -7.60 -4.93
C LEU A 106 11.06 -8.24 -5.45
N ASP A 107 11.95 -8.62 -4.54
CA ASP A 107 13.22 -9.23 -4.85
C ASP A 107 13.77 -10.02 -3.67
N LYS A 108 14.73 -10.90 -3.95
CA LYS A 108 15.45 -11.69 -2.95
C LYS A 108 16.95 -11.55 -3.20
N VAL A 109 17.66 -11.12 -2.17
CA VAL A 109 19.12 -10.95 -2.20
C VAL A 109 19.72 -11.74 -1.04
N GLU A 110 20.36 -12.86 -1.36
CA GLU A 110 20.91 -13.79 -0.37
C GLU A 110 19.87 -14.23 0.69
N ASN A 111 20.06 -13.78 1.94
CA ASN A 111 19.21 -14.07 3.10
C ASN A 111 18.24 -12.91 3.44
N LEU A 112 18.07 -11.97 2.52
CA LEU A 112 17.16 -10.84 2.63
C LEU A 112 16.11 -10.87 1.51
N ALA A 113 14.91 -10.38 1.83
CA ALA A 113 13.88 -10.08 0.85
C ALA A 113 13.59 -8.58 0.86
N VAL A 114 13.44 -8.01 -0.34
CA VAL A 114 12.83 -6.69 -0.51
C VAL A 114 11.33 -6.92 -0.61
N VAL A 115 10.57 -6.48 0.39
CA VAL A 115 9.11 -6.62 0.43
C VAL A 115 8.43 -5.28 0.20
N PHE A 116 7.23 -5.33 -0.38
CA PHE A 116 6.33 -4.20 -0.50
C PHE A 116 5.11 -4.43 0.39
N PHE A 117 4.87 -3.52 1.32
CA PHE A 117 3.69 -3.51 2.17
C PHE A 117 2.52 -2.96 1.37
N VAL A 118 1.71 -3.87 0.81
CA VAL A 118 0.70 -3.53 -0.19
C VAL A 118 -0.35 -2.55 0.33
N ASP A 119 -0.65 -2.59 1.63
CA ASP A 119 -1.64 -1.73 2.27
C ASP A 119 -1.12 -0.35 2.69
N PHE A 120 0.19 -0.13 2.60
CA PHE A 120 0.83 1.11 3.04
C PHE A 120 1.63 1.82 1.94
N GLY A 121 2.01 1.11 0.89
CA GLY A 121 2.68 1.71 -0.27
C GLY A 121 4.19 1.87 -0.14
N HIS A 122 4.83 1.28 0.86
CA HIS A 122 6.29 1.39 1.05
C HIS A 122 6.99 0.03 1.02
N SER A 123 8.31 0.06 0.83
CA SER A 123 9.15 -1.13 0.77
C SER A 123 10.15 -1.19 1.91
N HIS A 124 10.42 -2.39 2.43
CA HIS A 124 11.49 -2.63 3.39
C HIS A 124 12.33 -3.84 2.96
N THR A 125 13.56 -3.87 3.46
CA THR A 125 14.41 -5.06 3.37
C THR A 125 14.33 -5.81 4.69
N VAL A 126 13.92 -7.07 4.64
CA VAL A 126 13.69 -7.91 5.84
C VAL A 126 14.41 -9.26 5.69
N PRO A 127 14.80 -9.91 6.80
CA PRO A 127 15.35 -11.26 6.74
C PRO A 127 14.33 -12.27 6.21
N LEU A 128 14.78 -13.28 5.45
CA LEU A 128 13.89 -14.33 4.93
C LEU A 128 13.14 -15.07 6.04
N HIS A 129 13.80 -15.30 7.17
CA HIS A 129 13.21 -15.98 8.32
C HIS A 129 12.15 -15.15 9.06
N ALA A 130 11.99 -13.87 8.72
CA ALA A 130 10.95 -13.00 9.27
C ALA A 130 9.65 -13.02 8.44
N LEU A 131 9.59 -13.80 7.35
CA LEU A 131 8.40 -13.88 6.51
C LEU A 131 7.51 -15.06 6.88
N ARG A 132 6.21 -14.80 7.07
CA ARG A 132 5.18 -15.84 7.23
C ARG A 132 4.40 -16.06 5.95
N LYS A 133 3.88 -17.27 5.78
CA LYS A 133 3.10 -17.68 4.62
C LYS A 133 1.72 -17.03 4.64
N LEU A 134 1.30 -16.46 3.50
CA LEU A 134 -0.06 -15.92 3.31
C LEU A 134 -0.54 -16.15 1.87
N ASP A 135 -0.74 -17.40 1.48
CA ASP A 135 -1.10 -17.78 0.11
C ASP A 135 -2.60 -17.91 -0.16
N LYS A 136 -3.43 -18.01 0.89
CA LYS A 136 -4.88 -18.15 0.75
C LYS A 136 -5.49 -16.91 0.09
N ASP A 137 -6.17 -17.12 -1.03
CA ASP A 137 -6.76 -16.05 -1.85
C ASP A 137 -7.76 -15.16 -1.08
N GLU A 138 -8.37 -15.65 0.01
CA GLU A 138 -9.30 -14.88 0.86
C GLU A 138 -8.67 -13.60 1.41
N PHE A 139 -7.40 -13.66 1.85
CA PHE A 139 -6.67 -12.49 2.35
C PHE A 139 -6.30 -11.50 1.26
N TRP A 140 -6.39 -11.90 -0.01
CA TRP A 140 -6.06 -11.08 -1.19
C TRP A 140 -7.30 -10.67 -1.98
N ALA A 141 -8.50 -11.05 -1.52
CA ALA A 141 -9.75 -10.61 -2.12
C ALA A 141 -10.07 -9.14 -1.80
N ILE A 142 -9.67 -8.66 -0.61
CA ILE A 142 -9.73 -7.24 -0.24
C ILE A 142 -8.59 -6.53 -0.97
N SER A 143 -8.92 -5.50 -1.76
CA SER A 143 -7.92 -4.70 -2.46
C SER A 143 -6.98 -3.98 -1.46
N PRO A 144 -5.78 -3.57 -1.89
CA PRO A 144 -4.91 -2.70 -1.10
C PRO A 144 -5.63 -1.50 -0.51
N LEU A 145 -5.33 -1.18 0.76
CA LEU A 145 -5.91 -0.03 1.44
C LEU A 145 -5.34 1.31 0.92
N ALA A 146 -4.05 1.34 0.58
CA ALA A 146 -3.38 2.51 0.05
C ALA A 146 -3.27 2.48 -1.48
N GLN A 147 -3.33 3.66 -2.08
CA GLN A 147 -3.09 3.86 -3.51
C GLN A 147 -2.25 5.13 -3.73
N PRO A 148 -1.60 5.29 -4.91
CA PRO A 148 -0.74 6.44 -5.15
C PRO A 148 -1.54 7.67 -5.56
N PHE A 149 -1.13 8.81 -5.01
CA PHE A 149 -1.64 10.13 -5.33
C PHE A 149 -0.49 11.06 -5.74
N MET A 150 -0.85 12.17 -6.39
CA MET A 150 0.05 13.28 -6.61
C MET A 150 -0.61 14.60 -6.21
N LEU A 151 0.13 15.44 -5.50
CA LEU A 151 -0.27 16.82 -5.23
C LEU A 151 -0.33 17.61 -6.54
N GLN A 152 -1.26 18.57 -6.59
CA GLN A 152 -1.33 19.54 -7.69
C GLN A 152 -0.01 20.30 -7.87
N GLU A 153 0.31 20.67 -9.12
CA GLU A 153 1.56 21.35 -9.48
C GLU A 153 1.88 22.53 -8.56
N GLY A 154 3.15 22.62 -8.15
CA GLY A 154 3.66 23.70 -7.30
C GLY A 154 3.58 23.44 -5.80
N VAL A 155 2.91 22.36 -5.35
CA VAL A 155 2.89 21.95 -3.95
C VAL A 155 3.87 20.81 -3.72
N PHE A 156 4.97 21.12 -3.03
CA PHE A 156 5.96 20.13 -2.61
C PHE A 156 6.10 20.20 -1.09
N PRO A 157 5.69 19.15 -0.36
CA PRO A 157 5.87 19.15 1.08
C PRO A 157 7.37 19.15 1.38
N PRO A 158 7.86 20.07 2.23
CA PRO A 158 9.28 20.17 2.57
C PRO A 158 9.75 18.98 3.43
N GLN A 159 8.82 18.21 3.98
CA GLN A 159 9.05 17.12 4.93
C GLN A 159 8.12 15.93 4.64
N VAL A 160 8.44 14.78 5.22
CA VAL A 160 7.61 13.57 5.15
C VAL A 160 6.24 13.83 5.81
N MET A 161 5.17 13.49 5.11
CA MET A 161 3.78 13.73 5.56
C MET A 161 3.12 12.50 6.20
N MET A 162 3.90 11.47 6.51
CA MET A 162 3.41 10.19 7.02
C MET A 162 2.50 10.39 8.25
N ARG A 163 1.35 9.70 8.25
CA ARG A 163 0.27 9.73 9.25
C ARG A 163 -0.52 11.03 9.34
N GLN A 164 -0.36 11.95 8.40
CA GLN A 164 -1.21 13.14 8.33
C GLN A 164 -2.50 12.83 7.58
N ILE A 165 -3.61 13.42 8.02
CA ILE A 165 -4.86 13.44 7.26
C ILE A 165 -4.87 14.72 6.44
N LEU A 166 -4.99 14.58 5.12
CA LEU A 166 -5.19 15.69 4.20
C LEU A 166 -6.64 15.75 3.78
N GLU A 167 -7.27 16.89 4.00
CA GLU A 167 -8.57 17.20 3.42
C GLU A 167 -8.38 17.98 2.14
N GLY A 168 -9.16 17.66 1.12
CA GLY A 168 -9.02 18.31 -0.18
C GLY A 168 -9.94 17.73 -1.23
N GLU A 169 -9.55 17.90 -2.48
CA GLU A 169 -10.31 17.44 -3.64
C GLU A 169 -9.47 16.55 -4.55
N VAL A 170 -10.02 15.41 -4.94
CA VAL A 170 -9.46 14.54 -5.97
C VAL A 170 -10.14 14.86 -7.30
N PHE A 171 -9.35 15.25 -8.30
CA PHE A 171 -9.87 15.78 -9.56
C PHE A 171 -9.59 14.89 -10.79
N GLY A 172 -9.04 13.70 -10.57
CA GLY A 172 -8.92 12.66 -11.60
C GLY A 172 -7.52 12.05 -11.71
N PRO A 173 -7.31 11.18 -12.72
CA PRO A 173 -6.04 10.50 -12.91
C PRO A 173 -5.00 11.44 -13.50
N SER A 174 -3.73 11.24 -13.15
CA SER A 174 -2.62 11.95 -13.77
C SER A 174 -2.61 11.71 -15.29
N PRO A 175 -2.43 12.74 -16.12
CA PRO A 175 -2.38 12.58 -17.58
C PRO A 175 -1.26 11.66 -18.05
N ARG A 176 -0.19 11.53 -17.26
CA ARG A 176 0.95 10.66 -17.57
C ARG A 176 0.75 9.24 -17.07
N GLU A 177 0.03 9.06 -15.96
CA GLU A 177 -0.09 7.78 -15.26
C GLU A 177 -1.47 7.61 -14.63
N ALA A 178 -2.32 6.83 -15.30
CA ALA A 178 -3.74 6.75 -14.99
C ALA A 178 -4.06 6.17 -13.59
N HIS A 179 -3.13 5.44 -13.00
CA HIS A 179 -3.27 4.86 -11.65
C HIS A 179 -2.89 5.81 -10.53
N ILE A 180 -2.34 6.99 -10.83
CA ILE A 180 -2.00 8.01 -9.85
C ILE A 180 -3.10 9.08 -9.86
N LEU A 181 -3.79 9.27 -8.74
CA LEU A 181 -4.84 10.28 -8.64
C LEU A 181 -4.27 11.64 -8.24
N MET A 182 -4.71 12.71 -8.91
CA MET A 182 -4.32 14.06 -8.57
C MET A 182 -5.17 14.60 -7.42
N PHE A 183 -4.53 15.28 -6.46
CA PHE A 183 -5.13 15.77 -5.23
C PHE A 183 -4.75 17.22 -4.95
N ALA A 184 -5.74 18.04 -4.64
CA ALA A 184 -5.61 19.44 -4.27
C ALA A 184 -5.90 19.57 -2.77
N PRO A 185 -4.88 19.79 -1.91
CA PRO A 185 -5.12 19.98 -0.49
C PRO A 185 -5.91 21.28 -0.27
N LYS A 186 -6.84 21.25 0.68
CA LYS A 186 -7.51 22.46 1.15
C LYS A 186 -6.47 23.35 1.83
N VAL A 187 -6.22 24.53 1.27
CA VAL A 187 -5.35 25.52 1.92
C VAL A 187 -6.12 26.06 3.13
N GLY A 188 -5.53 25.92 4.32
CA GLY A 188 -6.03 26.48 5.58
C GLY A 188 -5.85 27.98 5.68
#